data_AF-A0A6P4JA26-F1
#
_entry.id   AF-A0A6P4JA26-F1
#
_cell.length_a   1.000
_cell.length_b   1.000
_cell.length_c   1.000
_cell.angle_alpha   90.00
_cell.angle_beta   90.00
_cell.angle_gamma   90.00
#
_symmetry.space_group_name_H-M   'P 1'
#
loop_
_entity.id
_entity.type
_entity.pdbx_description
1 polymer ?
#
loop_
_entity_poly.entity_id
_entity_poly.type
_entity_poly.pdbx_seq_one_letter_code
_entity_poly.pdbx_strand_id
1 'polypeptide(L)'
;MWFEILPGAVIITTLLSVPIYAMYGLQKVTIGNAFRRNMDERFSRVMYQRDFRLTDNPYLMNGLEQIPDEEEDQKDNQECDGDYDDPELLKKRKKEEKLREKQQKEEEKKQKATK
;
A
#
# COMPACT_ATOMS: atom_id res chain seq x y z
N MET A 1 -47.27 34.45 -32.68
CA MET A 1 -47.05 35.27 -31.46
C MET A 1 -45.69 34.93 -30.86
N TRP A 2 -45.03 35.82 -30.13
CA TRP A 2 -43.64 35.61 -29.66
C TRP A 2 -43.45 34.35 -28.79
N PHE A 3 -44.52 33.82 -28.20
CA PHE A 3 -44.49 32.59 -27.40
C PHE A 3 -44.32 31.29 -28.21
N GLU A 4 -44.49 31.31 -29.53
CA GLU A 4 -44.33 30.10 -30.37
C GLU A 4 -42.88 29.60 -30.40
N ILE A 5 -41.92 30.42 -29.94
CA ILE A 5 -40.54 29.99 -29.73
C ILE A 5 -40.34 29.17 -28.46
N LEU A 6 -41.27 29.28 -27.48
CA LEU A 6 -41.13 28.64 -26.17
C LEU A 6 -41.06 27.11 -26.25
N PRO A 7 -41.88 26.41 -27.05
CA PRO A 7 -41.75 24.96 -27.18
C PRO A 7 -40.36 24.52 -27.68
N GLY A 8 -39.81 25.22 -28.67
CA GLY A 8 -38.45 24.96 -29.18
C GLY A 8 -37.38 25.24 -28.14
N ALA A 9 -37.47 26.37 -27.44
CA ALA A 9 -36.55 26.74 -26.38
C ALA A 9 -36.59 25.74 -25.20
N VAL A 10 -37.77 25.26 -24.83
CA VAL A 10 -37.96 24.24 -23.78
C VAL A 10 -37.33 22.92 -24.18
N ILE A 11 -37.50 22.46 -25.43
CA ILE A 11 -36.87 21.22 -25.91
C ILE A 11 -35.34 21.34 -25.86
N ILE A 12 -34.79 22.46 -26.31
CA ILE A 12 -33.33 22.67 -26.33
C ILE A 12 -32.77 22.69 -24.89
N THR A 13 -33.41 23.46 -24.00
CA THR A 13 -32.95 23.58 -22.61
C THR A 13 -33.08 22.28 -21.83
N THR A 14 -34.17 21.52 -22.03
CA THR A 14 -34.31 20.20 -21.42
C THR A 14 -33.24 19.24 -21.94
N LEU A 15 -33.03 19.16 -23.26
CA LEU A 15 -32.00 18.27 -23.82
C LEU A 15 -30.58 18.65 -23.42
N LEU A 16 -30.27 19.94 -23.22
CA LEU A 16 -28.96 20.37 -22.73
C LEU A 16 -28.77 20.15 -21.22
N SER A 17 -29.83 20.28 -20.43
CA SER A 17 -29.75 20.12 -18.97
C SER A 17 -29.71 18.65 -18.54
N VAL A 18 -30.41 17.76 -19.25
CA VAL A 18 -30.51 16.33 -18.91
C VAL A 18 -29.14 15.65 -18.77
N PRO A 19 -28.18 15.80 -19.71
CA PRO A 19 -26.86 15.17 -19.58
C PRO A 19 -26.09 15.61 -18.32
N ILE A 20 -26.26 16.87 -17.90
CA ILE A 20 -25.56 17.43 -16.73
C ILE A 20 -26.06 16.73 -15.45
N TYR A 21 -27.38 16.65 -15.27
CA TYR A 21 -27.98 16.03 -14.10
C TYR A 21 -27.86 14.49 -14.13
N ALA A 22 -27.96 13.89 -15.31
CA ALA A 22 -27.76 12.45 -15.47
C ALA A 22 -26.34 12.04 -15.08
N MET A 23 -25.32 12.80 -15.52
CA MET A 23 -23.93 12.54 -15.13
C MET A 23 -23.70 12.70 -13.63
N TYR A 24 -24.32 13.69 -12.99
CA TYR A 24 -24.27 13.84 -11.53
C TYR A 24 -24.79 12.58 -10.81
N GLY A 25 -25.94 12.06 -11.24
CA GLY A 25 -26.52 10.82 -10.69
C GLY A 25 -25.64 9.60 -10.95
N LEU A 26 -25.16 9.43 -12.18
CA LEU A 26 -24.29 8.31 -12.56
C LEU A 26 -22.98 8.29 -11.77
N GLN A 27 -22.34 9.45 -11.57
CA GLN A 27 -21.11 9.55 -10.79
C GLN A 27 -21.35 9.15 -9.33
N LYS A 28 -22.46 9.60 -8.75
CA LYS A 28 -22.82 9.23 -7.37
C LYS A 28 -22.99 7.73 -7.19
N VAL A 29 -23.57 7.03 -8.17
CA VAL A 29 -23.78 5.58 -8.12
C VAL A 29 -22.49 4.79 -8.38
N THR A 30 -21.68 5.23 -9.34
CA THR A 30 -20.48 4.48 -9.77
C THR A 30 -19.28 4.68 -8.83
N ILE A 31 -19.11 5.88 -8.30
CA ILE A 31 -17.91 6.30 -7.57
C ILE A 31 -18.21 6.52 -6.08
N GLY A 32 -19.48 6.69 -5.70
CA GLY A 32 -19.92 7.01 -4.33
C GLY A 32 -19.89 8.52 -4.03
N ASN A 33 -19.34 9.34 -4.93
CA ASN A 33 -19.36 10.79 -4.84
C ASN A 33 -19.80 11.42 -6.16
N ALA A 34 -20.57 12.50 -6.07
CA ALA A 34 -21.16 13.15 -7.25
C ALA A 34 -20.19 14.12 -7.96
N PHE A 35 -19.08 14.50 -7.31
CA PHE A 35 -18.07 15.38 -7.87
C PHE A 35 -16.76 14.61 -8.05
N ARG A 36 -16.23 14.63 -9.28
CA ARG A 36 -14.94 14.02 -9.58
C ARG A 36 -13.79 14.93 -9.12
N ARG A 37 -12.76 14.35 -8.49
CA ARG A 37 -11.52 15.09 -8.15
C ARG A 37 -10.75 15.49 -9.42
N ASN A 38 -10.14 16.67 -9.39
CA ASN A 38 -9.25 17.13 -10.46
C ASN A 38 -7.96 16.31 -10.45
N MET A 39 -7.52 15.89 -11.63
CA MET A 39 -6.33 15.05 -11.85
C MET A 39 -5.37 15.69 -12.88
N ASP A 40 -5.41 17.01 -13.02
CA ASP A 40 -4.60 17.72 -14.02
C ASP A 40 -3.13 17.76 -13.62
N GLU A 41 -2.85 17.93 -12.32
CA GLU A 41 -1.51 17.93 -11.77
C GLU A 41 -0.98 16.52 -11.50
N ARG A 42 0.35 16.36 -11.63
CA ARG A 42 1.03 15.08 -11.37
C ARG A 42 0.85 14.64 -9.92
N PHE A 43 0.97 15.55 -8.97
CA PHE A 43 0.83 15.24 -7.55
C PHE A 43 -0.58 14.72 -7.23
N SER A 44 -1.61 15.40 -7.73
CA SER A 44 -3.01 15.00 -7.56
C SER A 44 -3.30 13.61 -8.14
N ARG A 45 -2.70 13.25 -9.28
CA ARG A 45 -2.80 11.89 -9.84
C ARG A 45 -2.15 10.82 -8.96
N VAL A 46 -0.96 11.10 -8.43
CA VAL A 46 -0.26 10.14 -7.56
C VAL A 46 -1.05 9.93 -6.27
N MET A 47 -1.58 11.00 -5.68
CA MET A 47 -2.42 10.91 -4.48
C MET A 47 -3.74 10.18 -4.75
N TYR A 48 -4.38 10.41 -5.90
CA TYR A 48 -5.56 9.66 -6.30
C TYR A 48 -5.29 8.15 -6.39
N GLN A 49 -4.15 7.75 -6.95
CA GLN A 49 -3.76 6.33 -7.00
C GLN A 49 -3.40 5.77 -5.62
N ARG A 50 -2.76 6.57 -4.76
CA ARG A 50 -2.46 6.17 -3.39
C ARG A 50 -3.75 5.84 -2.63
N ASP A 51 -4.73 6.73 -2.69
CA ASP A 51 -6.01 6.56 -1.99
C ASP A 51 -6.73 5.30 -2.52
N PHE A 52 -6.66 5.03 -3.84
CA PHE A 52 -7.15 3.79 -4.45
C PHE A 52 -6.47 2.53 -3.89
N ARG A 53 -5.16 2.55 -3.61
CA ARG A 53 -4.44 1.39 -3.06
C ARG A 53 -4.75 1.12 -1.58
N LEU A 54 -5.14 2.16 -0.84
CA LEU A 54 -5.41 2.05 0.60
C LEU A 54 -6.85 1.64 0.91
N THR A 55 -7.81 1.98 0.04
CA THR A 55 -9.25 1.90 0.36
C THR A 55 -10.11 1.30 -0.76
N ASP A 56 -9.51 0.99 -1.91
CA ASP A 56 -10.19 0.62 -3.16
C ASP A 56 -11.19 1.67 -3.71
N ASN A 57 -11.46 2.76 -2.99
CA ASN A 57 -12.28 3.88 -3.42
C ASN A 57 -11.68 5.23 -2.97
N PRO A 58 -11.22 6.09 -3.90
CA PRO A 58 -10.49 7.33 -3.59
C PRO A 58 -11.35 8.45 -2.96
N TYR A 59 -12.64 8.21 -2.76
CA TYR A 59 -13.56 9.12 -2.08
C TYR A 59 -13.92 8.65 -0.66
N LEU A 60 -13.47 7.45 -0.27
CA LEU A 60 -13.47 7.02 1.12
C LEU A 60 -12.19 7.58 1.78
N MET A 61 -12.38 8.39 2.81
CA MET A 61 -11.28 9.00 3.53
C MET A 61 -10.81 8.05 4.64
N ASN A 62 -9.52 7.72 4.67
CA ASN A 62 -8.90 7.08 5.84
C ASN A 62 -8.60 8.15 6.87
N GLY A 63 -9.25 8.06 8.03
CA GLY A 63 -8.92 8.88 9.18
C GLY A 63 -7.82 8.26 10.04
N LEU A 64 -7.73 8.73 11.28
CA LEU A 64 -6.72 8.29 12.24
C LEU A 64 -7.05 6.91 12.81
N GLU A 65 -8.30 6.47 12.70
CA GLU A 65 -8.78 5.15 13.11
C GLU A 65 -8.14 3.99 12.36
N GLN A 66 -7.53 4.26 11.20
CA GLN A 66 -6.83 3.25 10.40
C GLN A 66 -5.39 3.01 10.87
N ILE A 67 -4.88 3.87 11.74
CA ILE A 67 -3.51 3.78 12.24
C ILE A 67 -3.54 2.85 13.46
N PRO A 68 -2.76 1.76 13.48
CA PRO A 68 -2.64 0.92 14.67
C PRO A 68 -2.11 1.75 15.86
N ASP A 69 -2.65 1.48 17.04
CA ASP A 69 -2.15 2.08 18.28
C ASP A 69 -0.79 1.43 18.65
N GLU A 70 0.06 2.15 19.41
CA GLU A 70 1.43 1.74 19.76
C GLU A 70 1.53 0.34 20.42
N GLU A 71 0.42 -0.17 20.98
CA GLU A 71 0.33 -1.50 21.60
C GLU A 71 0.16 -2.65 20.57
N GLU A 72 -0.36 -2.34 19.38
CA GLU A 72 -0.53 -3.29 18.27
C GLU A 72 0.70 -3.30 17.35
N ASP A 73 1.32 -2.14 17.13
CA ASP A 73 2.55 -2.00 16.32
C ASP A 73 3.72 -2.87 16.81
N GLN A 74 3.83 -3.11 18.13
CA GLN A 74 4.89 -3.94 18.68
C GLN A 74 4.73 -5.43 18.33
N LYS A 75 3.51 -5.90 18.06
CA LYS A 75 3.25 -7.30 17.72
C LYS A 75 3.54 -7.58 16.25
N ASP A 76 3.16 -6.66 15.38
CA ASP A 76 3.32 -6.83 13.92
C ASP A 76 4.78 -6.63 13.48
N ASN A 77 5.52 -5.71 14.13
CA ASN A 77 6.96 -5.55 13.89
C ASN A 77 7.78 -6.72 14.46
N GLN A 78 7.35 -7.34 15.56
CA GLN A 78 8.01 -8.52 16.12
C GLN A 78 7.90 -9.77 15.22
N GLU A 79 6.87 -9.84 14.38
CA GLU A 79 6.67 -10.94 13.44
C GLU A 79 7.56 -10.80 12.18
N CYS A 80 7.89 -9.55 11.78
CA CYS A 80 8.77 -9.27 10.63
C CYS A 80 10.27 -9.32 10.98
N ASP A 81 10.64 -9.14 12.25
CA ASP A 81 12.03 -9.17 12.73
C ASP A 81 12.52 -10.58 13.16
N GLY A 82 11.70 -11.61 12.96
CA GLY A 82 11.92 -12.98 13.44
C GLY A 82 13.05 -13.80 12.78
N ASP A 83 13.85 -13.22 11.88
CA ASP A 83 14.95 -13.91 11.19
C ASP A 83 16.35 -13.53 11.70
N TYR A 84 16.46 -12.67 12.73
CA TYR A 84 17.74 -12.38 13.37
C TYR A 84 17.86 -13.05 14.74
N ASP A 85 18.72 -14.07 14.77
CA ASP A 85 19.32 -14.71 15.95
C ASP A 85 18.45 -15.70 16.75
N ASP A 86 18.10 -16.84 16.13
CA ASP A 86 17.81 -18.06 16.91
C ASP A 86 19.07 -18.46 17.74
N PRO A 87 19.02 -18.40 19.08
CA PRO A 87 20.18 -18.63 19.95
C PRO A 87 20.79 -20.04 19.82
N GLU A 88 20.07 -21.02 19.27
CA GLU A 88 20.62 -22.36 19.01
C GLU A 88 21.61 -22.39 17.84
N LEU A 89 21.34 -21.65 16.76
CA LEU A 89 22.20 -21.58 15.59
C LEU A 89 23.57 -20.96 15.90
N LEU A 90 23.61 -19.99 16.81
CA LEU A 90 24.85 -19.39 17.32
C LEU A 90 25.69 -20.38 18.15
N LYS A 91 25.04 -21.22 18.95
CA LYS A 91 25.73 -22.28 19.72
C LYS A 91 26.30 -23.35 18.79
N LYS A 92 25.58 -23.71 17.71
CA LYS A 92 26.07 -24.65 16.69
C LYS A 92 27.31 -24.11 15.97
N ARG A 93 27.27 -22.86 15.48
CA ARG A 93 28.41 -22.21 14.81
C ARG A 93 29.67 -22.16 15.69
N LYS A 94 29.53 -21.73 16.95
CA LYS A 94 30.66 -21.71 17.91
C LYS A 94 31.23 -23.11 18.20
N LYS A 95 30.38 -24.14 18.18
CA LYS A 95 30.82 -25.54 18.38
C LYS A 95 31.59 -26.05 17.15
N GLU A 96 31.13 -25.72 15.94
CA GLU A 96 31.81 -26.07 14.69
C GLU A 96 33.17 -25.38 14.55
N GLU A 97 33.27 -24.09 14.89
CA GLU A 97 34.54 -23.36 14.88
C GLU A 97 35.58 -23.98 15.82
N LYS A 98 35.17 -24.32 17.04
CA LYS A 98 36.04 -25.02 18.01
C LYS A 98 36.48 -26.41 17.51
N LEU A 99 35.65 -27.08 16.70
CA LEU A 99 35.99 -28.39 16.15
C LEU A 99 37.02 -28.25 15.01
N ARG A 100 36.85 -27.26 14.14
CA ARG A 100 37.78 -26.93 13.05
C ARG A 100 39.16 -26.51 13.59
N GLU A 101 39.19 -25.68 14.62
CA GLU A 101 40.44 -25.23 15.24
C GLU A 101 41.21 -26.40 15.89
N LYS A 102 40.49 -27.37 16.47
CA LYS A 102 41.10 -28.60 17.01
C LYS A 102 41.70 -29.47 15.91
N GLN A 103 41.00 -29.64 14.78
CA GLN A 103 41.49 -30.42 13.64
C GLN A 103 42.75 -29.79 13.03
N GLN A 104 42.77 -28.47 12.84
CA GLN A 104 43.94 -27.75 12.34
C GLN A 104 45.15 -27.91 13.27
N LYS A 105 44.96 -27.78 14.60
CA LYS A 105 46.04 -28.02 15.57
C LYS A 105 46.54 -29.47 15.57
N GLU A 106 45.68 -30.43 15.27
CA GLU A 106 46.05 -31.84 15.17
C GLU A 106 46.82 -32.13 13.87
N GLU A 107 46.41 -31.52 12.76
CA GLU A 107 47.11 -31.59 11.47
C GLU A 107 48.49 -30.91 11.53
N GLU A 108 48.60 -29.73 12.15
CA GLU A 108 49.89 -29.06 12.38
C GLU A 108 50.83 -29.89 13.26
N LYS A 109 50.30 -30.56 14.28
CA LYS A 109 51.09 -31.48 15.12
C LYS A 109 51.56 -32.71 14.34
N LYS A 110 50.71 -33.26 13.47
CA LYS A 110 51.09 -34.38 12.59
C LYS A 110 52.17 -33.95 11.60
N GLN A 111 52.04 -32.78 10.96
CA GLN A 111 53.05 -32.25 10.03
C GLN A 111 54.39 -31.94 10.70
N LYS A 112 54.40 -31.51 11.98
CA LYS A 112 55.63 -31.31 12.76
C LYS A 112 56.29 -32.60 13.23
N ALA A 113 55.57 -33.72 13.29
CA ALA A 113 56.12 -35.02 13.68
C ALA A 113 56.74 -35.80 12.49
N THR A 114 56.40 -35.44 11.26
CA THR A 114 56.89 -36.09 10.03
C THR A 114 58.11 -35.38 9.41
N LYS A 115 58.67 -34.37 10.09
CA LYS A 115 59.82 -33.55 9.65
C LYS A 115 60.94 -33.65 10.66
#